data_AF-A0A843FU72-F1
#
_entry.id   AF-A0A843FU72-F1
#
_cell.length_a   1.000
_cell.length_b   1.000
_cell.length_c   1.000
_cell.angle_alpha   90.00
_cell.angle_beta   90.00
_cell.angle_gamma   90.00
#
_symmetry.space_group_name_H-M   'P 1'
#
loop_
_entity.id
_entity.type
_entity.pdbx_description
1 polymer ?
#
loop_
_entity_poly.entity_id
_entity_poly.type
_entity_poly.pdbx_seq_one_letter_code
_entity_poly.pdbx_strand_id
1 'polypeptide(L)'
;MPNYANNNLTISGLKKDIVAMFNRATIIDNKYQLYSFIKKPKIFDIDTTNNLDCFLSHKKLEFAKEFAFDDIDSMFEKIKPIYIKIYEDAKIIQKEGWGVIGWYDFNCCYLGTKWNADIISVDELHSFIDHLNDDDYCDIHCCFDTAWTPPVNWLEKVVKDNPNLVFDMWTDEESGYKYYYIGSNGELSDDLSYIEIEKITKDLNEINPILFAEQYKYNDDKTKCFVDNFDDICNSLITYGMWSKSCNIYEALNLFFLDTYLNTLE
;
A
#
# COMPACT_ATOMS: atom_id res chain seq x y z
N MET A 1 -4.84 15.65 -6.96
CA MET A 1 -6.23 15.17 -7.14
C MET A 1 -6.96 15.46 -5.85
N PRO A 2 -8.24 15.88 -5.83
CA PRO A 2 -8.96 15.99 -4.56
C PRO A 2 -9.17 14.58 -3.99
N ASN A 3 -8.73 14.36 -2.75
CA ASN A 3 -8.67 13.11 -2.01
C ASN A 3 -7.67 12.08 -2.60
N TYR A 4 -6.42 12.17 -2.17
CA TYR A 4 -5.36 11.20 -2.50
C TYR A 4 -4.78 10.55 -1.25
N ALA A 5 -4.22 9.36 -1.44
CA ALA A 5 -3.42 8.64 -0.47
C ALA A 5 -1.97 8.67 -0.95
N ASN A 6 -1.09 9.31 -0.20
CA ASN A 6 0.33 9.37 -0.51
C ASN A 6 1.03 8.13 0.03
N ASN A 7 1.55 7.29 -0.86
CA ASN A 7 2.17 6.03 -0.50
C ASN A 7 3.68 6.15 -0.61
N ASN A 8 4.37 5.69 0.43
CA ASN A 8 5.83 5.64 0.49
C ASN A 8 6.18 4.18 0.70
N LEU A 9 6.66 3.55 -0.36
CA LEU A 9 6.97 2.14 -0.42
C LEU A 9 8.49 1.97 -0.50
N THR A 10 9.04 1.16 0.38
CA THR A 10 10.41 0.65 0.30
C THR A 10 10.36 -0.83 -0.03
N ILE A 11 11.10 -1.23 -1.06
CA ILE A 11 11.27 -2.64 -1.46
C ILE A 11 12.73 -3.01 -1.21
N SER A 12 12.96 -3.96 -0.33
CA SER A 12 14.28 -4.34 0.14
C SER A 12 14.60 -5.80 -0.17
N GLY A 13 15.84 -6.06 -0.58
CA GLY A 13 16.30 -7.43 -0.84
C GLY A 13 17.58 -7.47 -1.66
N LEU A 14 17.94 -8.65 -2.16
CA LEU A 14 19.05 -8.78 -3.10
C LEU A 14 18.66 -8.19 -4.45
N LYS A 15 19.61 -7.52 -5.11
CA LYS A 15 19.42 -6.93 -6.45
C LYS A 15 18.78 -7.91 -7.42
N LYS A 16 19.25 -9.16 -7.47
CA LYS A 16 18.71 -10.19 -8.38
C LYS A 16 17.23 -10.45 -8.18
N ASP A 17 16.74 -10.41 -6.94
CA ASP A 17 15.33 -10.66 -6.63
C ASP A 17 14.47 -9.44 -6.99
N ILE A 18 14.96 -8.22 -6.74
CA ILE A 18 14.33 -6.96 -7.18
C ILE A 18 14.24 -6.92 -8.71
N VAL A 19 15.34 -7.17 -9.41
CA VAL A 19 15.38 -7.22 -10.88
C VAL A 19 14.42 -8.30 -11.40
N ALA A 20 14.37 -9.47 -10.76
CA ALA A 20 13.44 -10.52 -11.15
C ALA A 20 11.99 -10.08 -10.99
N MET A 21 11.63 -9.36 -9.92
CA MET A 21 10.29 -8.79 -9.72
C MET A 21 9.91 -7.86 -10.87
N PHE A 22 10.75 -6.87 -11.17
CA PHE A 22 10.47 -5.85 -12.18
C PHE A 22 10.50 -6.42 -13.62
N ASN A 23 11.35 -7.40 -13.92
CA ASN A 23 11.40 -8.07 -15.22
C ASN A 23 10.12 -8.86 -15.56
N ARG A 24 9.36 -9.30 -14.55
CA ARG A 24 8.05 -9.95 -14.77
C ARG A 24 6.94 -8.95 -15.04
N ALA A 25 7.15 -7.68 -14.71
CA ALA A 25 6.17 -6.63 -14.83
C ALA A 25 6.13 -6.06 -16.27
N THR A 26 4.96 -5.56 -16.68
CA THR A 26 4.81 -4.89 -17.98
C THR A 26 5.15 -3.41 -17.87
N ILE A 27 6.11 -2.91 -18.65
CA ILE A 27 6.41 -1.47 -18.71
C ILE A 27 5.35 -0.74 -19.54
N ILE A 28 4.82 0.37 -19.02
CA ILE A 28 3.84 1.24 -19.69
C ILE A 28 4.40 2.66 -19.65
N ASP A 29 4.59 3.28 -20.81
CA ASP A 29 5.10 4.67 -20.93
C ASP A 29 6.38 4.94 -20.12
N ASN A 30 7.34 4.00 -20.17
CA ASN A 30 8.61 4.03 -19.41
C ASN A 30 8.45 4.01 -17.88
N LYS A 31 7.33 3.50 -17.38
CA LYS A 31 7.04 3.39 -15.95
C LYS A 31 6.53 2.01 -15.57
N TYR A 32 6.81 1.65 -14.33
CA TYR A 32 6.11 0.58 -13.63
C TYR A 32 4.92 1.18 -12.90
N GLN A 33 3.74 0.64 -13.19
CA GLN A 33 2.46 1.04 -12.64
C GLN A 33 1.86 -0.11 -11.83
N LEU A 34 0.78 0.13 -11.09
CA LEU A 34 0.07 -0.97 -10.40
C LEU A 34 -0.34 -2.08 -11.40
N TYR A 35 -0.84 -1.69 -12.58
CA TYR A 35 -1.17 -2.62 -13.67
C TYR A 35 0.02 -3.37 -14.26
N SER A 36 1.25 -2.91 -14.06
CA SER A 36 2.45 -3.61 -14.52
C SER A 36 2.57 -4.98 -13.84
N PHE A 37 2.10 -5.10 -12.60
CA PHE A 37 2.14 -6.34 -11.82
C PHE A 37 0.80 -7.08 -11.82
N ILE A 38 -0.31 -6.36 -11.95
CA ILE A 38 -1.66 -6.94 -12.06
C ILE A 38 -2.31 -6.45 -13.36
N LYS A 39 -2.11 -7.21 -14.43
CA LYS A 39 -2.57 -6.82 -15.76
C LYS A 39 -4.11 -6.74 -15.82
N LYS A 40 -4.64 -5.56 -16.09
CA LYS A 40 -6.07 -5.38 -16.39
C LYS A 40 -6.44 -6.10 -17.70
N PRO A 41 -7.40 -7.04 -17.68
CA PRO A 41 -7.88 -7.68 -18.90
C PRO A 41 -8.57 -6.67 -19.85
N LYS A 42 -8.39 -6.85 -21.16
CA LYS A 42 -8.99 -5.96 -22.18
C LYS A 42 -10.51 -5.89 -22.14
N ILE A 43 -11.20 -6.88 -21.60
CA ILE A 43 -12.67 -6.82 -21.46
C ILE A 43 -13.12 -5.67 -20.56
N PHE A 44 -12.26 -5.22 -19.64
CA PHE A 44 -12.50 -4.05 -18.79
C PHE A 44 -12.15 -2.72 -19.49
N ASP A 45 -11.81 -2.72 -20.77
CA ASP A 45 -11.79 -1.49 -21.59
C ASP A 45 -13.20 -1.13 -22.09
N ILE A 46 -14.14 -2.07 -22.01
CA ILE A 46 -15.57 -1.80 -22.21
C ILE A 46 -16.12 -1.28 -20.89
N ASP A 47 -16.44 0.01 -20.85
CA ASP A 47 -16.95 0.65 -19.63
C ASP A 47 -18.39 0.25 -19.33
N THR A 48 -18.50 -0.80 -18.51
CA THR A 48 -19.75 -1.30 -17.94
C THR A 48 -20.02 -0.79 -16.52
N THR A 49 -19.14 0.10 -16.01
CA THR A 49 -19.31 0.75 -14.71
C THR A 49 -20.47 1.74 -14.77
N ASN A 50 -20.57 2.46 -15.88
CA ASN A 50 -21.66 3.38 -16.16
C ASN A 50 -22.88 2.63 -16.68
N ASN A 51 -24.07 3.25 -16.55
CA ASN A 51 -25.28 2.71 -17.15
C ASN A 51 -25.18 2.65 -18.68
N LEU A 52 -26.03 1.83 -19.30
CA LEU A 52 -26.04 1.61 -20.74
C LEU A 52 -26.19 2.93 -21.54
N ASP A 53 -27.01 3.87 -21.07
CA ASP A 53 -27.23 5.15 -21.76
C ASP A 53 -25.97 6.02 -21.81
N CYS A 54 -25.22 6.09 -20.71
CA CYS A 54 -23.91 6.75 -20.66
C CYS A 54 -22.91 6.07 -21.60
N PHE A 55 -22.85 4.73 -21.59
CA PHE A 55 -21.99 3.97 -22.51
C PHE A 55 -22.32 4.28 -23.98
N LEU A 56 -23.60 4.24 -24.36
CA LEU A 56 -24.05 4.54 -25.71
C LEU A 56 -23.77 5.99 -26.10
N SER A 57 -23.92 6.93 -25.17
CA SER A 57 -23.60 8.34 -25.39
C SER A 57 -22.11 8.54 -25.70
N HIS A 58 -21.21 7.87 -24.97
CA HIS A 58 -19.78 7.89 -25.27
C HIS A 58 -19.46 7.27 -26.63
N LYS A 59 -20.07 6.12 -26.97
CA LYS A 59 -19.87 5.48 -28.28
C LYS A 59 -20.38 6.33 -29.44
N LYS A 60 -21.47 7.06 -29.24
CA LYS A 60 -21.95 8.03 -30.24
C LYS A 60 -20.94 9.16 -30.46
N LEU A 61 -20.33 9.68 -29.39
CA LEU A 61 -19.30 10.72 -29.48
C LEU A 61 -18.02 10.22 -30.15
N GLU A 62 -17.57 9.00 -29.84
CA GLU A 62 -16.43 8.37 -30.52
C GLU A 62 -16.71 8.19 -32.03
N PHE A 63 -17.87 7.63 -32.36
CA PHE A 63 -18.31 7.46 -33.74
C PHE A 63 -18.38 8.80 -34.50
N ALA A 64 -18.90 9.85 -33.87
CA ALA A 64 -18.97 11.19 -34.44
C ALA A 64 -17.57 11.77 -34.78
N LYS A 65 -16.60 11.57 -33.87
CA LYS A 65 -15.22 12.05 -34.06
C LYS A 65 -14.51 11.35 -35.22
N GLU A 66 -14.78 10.07 -35.43
CA GLU A 66 -14.09 9.27 -36.42
C GLU A 66 -14.59 9.55 -37.84
N PHE A 67 -15.87 9.90 -38.02
CA PHE A 67 -16.47 9.87 -39.35
C PHE A 67 -17.10 11.17 -39.91
N ALA A 68 -17.07 12.30 -39.19
CA ALA A 68 -17.46 13.62 -39.70
C ALA A 68 -18.72 13.65 -40.61
N PHE A 69 -19.82 13.04 -40.17
CA PHE A 69 -21.05 12.92 -40.94
C PHE A 69 -22.07 14.05 -40.64
N ASP A 70 -22.89 14.39 -41.64
CA ASP A 70 -24.00 15.34 -41.48
C ASP A 70 -25.22 14.72 -40.73
N ASP A 71 -25.35 13.40 -40.70
CA ASP A 71 -26.46 12.66 -40.07
C ASP A 71 -25.97 11.53 -39.14
N ILE A 72 -25.17 11.91 -38.14
CA ILE A 72 -24.61 11.00 -37.13
C ILE A 72 -25.70 10.21 -36.40
N ASP A 73 -26.84 10.84 -36.12
CA ASP A 73 -27.91 10.26 -35.31
C ASP A 73 -28.55 9.06 -36.00
N SER A 74 -28.93 9.21 -37.26
CA SER A 74 -29.52 8.13 -38.06
C SER A 74 -28.56 6.96 -38.24
N MET A 75 -27.26 7.23 -38.43
CA MET A 75 -26.25 6.19 -38.54
C MET A 75 -26.02 5.46 -37.21
N PHE A 76 -25.95 6.22 -36.10
CA PHE A 76 -25.73 5.63 -34.78
C PHE A 76 -26.89 4.72 -34.38
N GLU A 77 -28.15 5.09 -34.64
CA GLU A 77 -29.31 4.25 -34.31
C GLU A 77 -29.28 2.89 -35.04
N LYS A 78 -28.67 2.79 -36.22
CA LYS A 78 -28.50 1.50 -36.93
C LYS A 78 -27.49 0.58 -36.25
N ILE A 79 -26.44 1.12 -35.64
CA ILE A 79 -25.36 0.36 -35.00
C ILE A 79 -25.54 0.20 -33.49
N LYS A 80 -26.42 1.00 -32.87
CA LYS A 80 -26.76 0.95 -31.44
C LYS A 80 -27.08 -0.45 -30.93
N PRO A 81 -27.85 -1.32 -31.62
CA PRO A 81 -28.10 -2.69 -31.15
C PRO A 81 -26.82 -3.52 -30.99
N ILE A 82 -25.80 -3.27 -31.82
CA ILE A 82 -24.50 -3.95 -31.73
C ILE A 82 -23.79 -3.52 -30.45
N TYR A 83 -23.77 -2.21 -30.14
CA TYR A 83 -23.16 -1.70 -28.91
C TYR A 83 -23.88 -2.17 -27.64
N ILE A 84 -25.22 -2.26 -27.66
CA ILE A 84 -25.99 -2.84 -26.54
C ILE A 84 -25.54 -4.28 -26.29
N LYS A 85 -25.43 -5.09 -27.35
CA LYS A 85 -24.98 -6.47 -27.22
C LYS A 85 -23.55 -6.56 -26.67
N ILE A 86 -22.63 -5.75 -27.19
CA ILE A 86 -21.24 -5.68 -26.69
C ILE A 86 -21.21 -5.35 -25.19
N TYR A 87 -22.02 -4.40 -24.75
CA TYR A 87 -22.10 -3.99 -23.35
C TYR A 87 -22.62 -5.13 -22.45
N GLU A 88 -23.72 -5.79 -22.82
CA GLU A 88 -24.29 -6.87 -22.02
C GLU A 88 -23.38 -8.12 -22.02
N ASP A 89 -22.83 -8.50 -23.17
CA ASP A 89 -21.89 -9.61 -23.28
C ASP A 89 -20.64 -9.33 -22.41
N ALA A 90 -20.14 -8.10 -22.40
CA ALA A 90 -19.01 -7.71 -21.56
C ALA A 90 -19.31 -7.84 -20.07
N LYS A 91 -20.51 -7.44 -19.60
CA LYS A 91 -20.90 -7.62 -18.18
C LYS A 91 -20.90 -9.08 -17.77
N ILE A 92 -21.43 -9.96 -18.61
CA ILE A 92 -21.46 -11.41 -18.36
C ILE A 92 -20.03 -11.94 -18.28
N ILE A 93 -19.20 -11.65 -19.28
CA ILE A 93 -17.81 -12.13 -19.33
C ILE A 93 -16.98 -11.62 -18.15
N GLN A 94 -17.13 -10.34 -17.78
CA GLN A 94 -16.44 -9.75 -16.62
C GLN A 94 -16.87 -10.44 -15.32
N LYS A 95 -18.19 -10.62 -15.12
CA LYS A 95 -18.72 -11.25 -13.91
C LYS A 95 -18.32 -12.71 -13.79
N GLU A 96 -18.39 -13.48 -14.87
CA GLU A 96 -18.06 -14.91 -14.87
C GLU A 96 -16.56 -15.16 -14.77
N GLY A 97 -15.74 -14.34 -15.42
CA GLY A 97 -14.28 -14.52 -15.44
C GLY A 97 -13.56 -13.96 -14.21
N TRP A 98 -14.08 -12.89 -13.59
CA TRP A 98 -13.39 -12.16 -12.52
C TRP A 98 -14.26 -11.84 -11.30
N GLY A 99 -15.55 -12.19 -11.32
CA GLY A 99 -16.46 -11.94 -10.19
C GLY A 99 -16.90 -10.47 -10.03
N VAL A 100 -16.40 -9.56 -10.88
CA VAL A 100 -16.63 -8.10 -10.82
C VAL A 100 -17.15 -7.57 -12.15
N ILE A 101 -17.81 -6.41 -12.15
CA ILE A 101 -18.33 -5.78 -13.37
C ILE A 101 -17.75 -4.37 -13.50
N GLY A 102 -17.21 -4.05 -14.66
CA GLY A 102 -16.63 -2.75 -14.93
C GLY A 102 -15.22 -2.59 -14.37
N TRP A 103 -14.50 -1.64 -14.94
CA TRP A 103 -13.10 -1.39 -14.59
C TRP A 103 -12.98 -0.87 -13.16
N TYR A 104 -14.01 -0.19 -12.64
CA TYR A 104 -14.00 0.38 -11.29
C TYR A 104 -13.97 -0.71 -10.23
N ASP A 105 -14.90 -1.67 -10.29
CA ASP A 105 -14.93 -2.81 -9.37
C ASP A 105 -13.66 -3.65 -9.51
N PHE A 106 -13.15 -3.84 -10.74
CA PHE A 106 -11.87 -4.50 -10.95
C PHE A 106 -10.73 -3.80 -10.19
N ASN A 107 -10.62 -2.48 -10.31
CA ASN A 107 -9.56 -1.75 -9.63
C ASN A 107 -9.69 -1.80 -8.11
N CYS A 108 -10.89 -1.59 -7.57
CA CYS A 108 -11.14 -1.71 -6.14
C CYS A 108 -10.82 -3.12 -5.61
N CYS A 109 -11.21 -4.18 -6.33
CA CYS A 109 -11.00 -5.57 -5.88
C CYS A 109 -9.59 -6.10 -6.10
N TYR A 110 -8.88 -5.66 -7.13
CA TYR A 110 -7.56 -6.22 -7.49
C TYR A 110 -6.40 -5.28 -7.18
N LEU A 111 -6.60 -3.96 -7.26
CA LEU A 111 -5.58 -2.99 -6.87
C LEU A 111 -5.76 -2.47 -5.44
N GLY A 112 -7.00 -2.43 -4.94
CA GLY A 112 -7.33 -1.80 -3.65
C GLY A 112 -7.56 -0.29 -3.73
N THR A 113 -7.46 0.29 -4.93
CA THR A 113 -7.67 1.73 -5.18
C THR A 113 -8.45 1.93 -6.48
N LYS A 114 -9.03 3.11 -6.70
CA LYS A 114 -9.85 3.40 -7.88
C LYS A 114 -9.03 3.48 -9.17
N TRP A 115 -7.89 4.16 -9.14
CA TRP A 115 -7.11 4.46 -10.35
C TRP A 115 -5.77 3.77 -10.29
N ASN A 116 -5.26 3.41 -11.47
CA ASN A 116 -3.88 3.01 -11.62
C ASN A 116 -2.95 4.17 -11.21
N ALA A 117 -1.79 3.84 -10.69
CA ALA A 117 -0.77 4.80 -10.28
C ALA A 117 0.60 4.39 -10.82
N ASP A 118 1.41 5.39 -11.11
CA ASP A 118 2.83 5.21 -11.47
C ASP A 118 3.62 5.00 -10.18
N ILE A 119 4.33 3.88 -10.07
CA ILE A 119 5.12 3.53 -8.87
C ILE A 119 6.53 4.10 -8.97
N ILE A 120 7.21 3.82 -10.08
CA ILE A 120 8.59 4.24 -10.35
C ILE A 120 8.83 4.22 -11.86
N SER A 121 9.65 5.14 -12.37
CA SER A 121 10.12 5.08 -13.76
C SER A 121 11.22 4.03 -13.94
N VAL A 122 11.42 3.56 -15.18
CA VAL A 122 12.53 2.64 -15.50
C VAL A 122 13.88 3.29 -15.20
N ASP A 123 14.02 4.57 -15.50
CA ASP A 123 15.27 5.32 -15.29
C ASP A 123 15.58 5.49 -13.79
N GLU A 124 14.57 5.77 -12.97
CA GLU A 124 14.72 5.84 -11.50
C GLU A 124 15.12 4.47 -10.95
N LEU A 125 14.47 3.38 -11.37
CA LEU A 125 14.85 2.03 -10.94
C LEU A 125 16.32 1.73 -11.24
N HIS A 126 16.76 2.00 -12.47
CA HIS A 126 18.15 1.79 -12.90
C HIS A 126 19.15 2.61 -12.07
N SER A 127 18.78 3.84 -11.67
CA SER A 127 19.62 4.67 -10.80
C SER A 127 19.92 4.02 -9.44
N PHE A 128 19.01 3.19 -8.92
CA PHE A 128 19.21 2.45 -7.67
C PHE A 128 20.09 1.20 -7.84
N ILE A 129 20.04 0.52 -8.99
CA ILE A 129 20.54 -0.87 -9.10
C ILE A 129 21.72 -1.07 -10.06
N ASP A 130 21.95 -0.17 -11.01
CA ASP A 130 22.93 -0.40 -12.09
C ASP A 130 24.37 -0.49 -11.61
N HIS A 131 24.67 0.13 -10.47
CA HIS A 131 26.00 0.15 -9.85
C HIS A 131 26.26 -1.02 -8.90
N LEU A 132 25.27 -1.88 -8.68
CA LEU A 132 25.31 -3.00 -7.73
C LEU A 132 25.56 -4.32 -8.46
N ASN A 133 26.12 -5.30 -7.75
CA ASN A 133 26.17 -6.70 -8.18
C ASN A 133 24.88 -7.43 -7.81
N ASP A 134 24.64 -8.58 -8.42
CA ASP A 134 23.41 -9.36 -8.25
C ASP A 134 23.16 -9.85 -6.80
N ASP A 135 24.25 -10.07 -6.05
CA ASP A 135 24.21 -10.51 -4.66
C ASP A 135 24.32 -9.34 -3.65
N ASP A 136 24.34 -8.10 -4.12
CA ASP A 136 24.30 -6.93 -3.24
C ASP A 136 22.87 -6.69 -2.76
N TYR A 137 22.73 -6.31 -1.49
CA TYR A 137 21.45 -5.91 -0.91
C TYR A 137 21.15 -4.45 -1.27
N CYS A 138 19.91 -4.13 -1.61
CA CYS A 138 19.48 -2.77 -1.87
C CYS A 138 18.03 -2.50 -1.49
N ASP A 139 17.75 -1.20 -1.34
CA ASP A 139 16.45 -0.64 -1.02
C ASP A 139 16.00 0.26 -2.18
N ILE A 140 14.81 -0.02 -2.72
CA ILE A 140 14.15 0.82 -3.73
C ILE A 140 13.07 1.62 -3.03
N HIS A 141 13.21 2.94 -3.02
CA HIS A 141 12.21 3.84 -2.47
C HIS A 141 11.30 4.37 -3.59
N CYS A 142 10.00 4.20 -3.43
CA CYS A 142 8.97 4.66 -4.36
C CYS A 142 7.97 5.55 -3.63
N CYS A 143 7.67 6.72 -4.21
CA CYS A 143 6.67 7.64 -3.68
C CYS A 143 5.60 7.87 -4.76
N PHE A 144 4.34 7.51 -4.46
CA PHE A 144 3.27 7.62 -5.45
C PHE A 144 1.90 7.83 -4.80
N ASP A 145 1.04 8.56 -5.51
CA ASP A 145 -0.30 8.87 -5.05
C ASP A 145 -1.33 7.93 -5.67
N THR A 146 -2.23 7.41 -4.84
CA THR A 146 -3.41 6.67 -5.26
C THR A 146 -4.69 7.44 -4.95
N ALA A 147 -5.78 7.09 -5.61
CA ALA A 147 -7.05 7.74 -5.35
C ALA A 147 -7.75 7.10 -4.15
N TRP A 148 -8.02 7.95 -3.16
CA TRP A 148 -8.82 7.68 -1.95
C TRP A 148 -8.24 6.68 -0.94
N THR A 149 -7.56 5.63 -1.39
CA THR A 149 -7.08 4.55 -0.53
C THR A 149 -5.71 4.04 -0.96
N PRO A 150 -4.91 3.47 -0.03
CA PRO A 150 -3.71 2.71 -0.39
C PRO A 150 -4.05 1.50 -1.27
N PRO A 151 -3.13 1.07 -2.16
CA PRO A 151 -3.36 -0.06 -3.05
C PRO A 151 -3.08 -1.41 -2.36
N VAL A 152 -3.79 -1.71 -1.27
CA VAL A 152 -3.48 -2.85 -0.37
C VAL A 152 -3.55 -4.19 -1.10
N ASN A 153 -4.58 -4.42 -1.92
CA ASN A 153 -4.74 -5.68 -2.66
C ASN A 153 -3.61 -5.89 -3.69
N TRP A 154 -3.09 -4.80 -4.26
CA TRP A 154 -1.90 -4.87 -5.10
C TRP A 154 -0.66 -5.23 -4.27
N LEU A 155 -0.50 -4.60 -3.09
CA LEU A 155 0.63 -4.85 -2.20
C LEU A 155 0.66 -6.30 -1.74
N GLU A 156 -0.48 -6.85 -1.29
CA GLU A 156 -0.64 -8.27 -0.93
C GLU A 156 -0.17 -9.20 -2.05
N LYS A 157 -0.55 -8.89 -3.30
CA LYS A 157 -0.19 -9.70 -4.46
C LYS A 157 1.30 -9.68 -4.72
N VAL A 158 1.94 -8.50 -4.72
CA VAL A 158 3.38 -8.40 -5.00
C VAL A 158 4.23 -8.97 -3.87
N VAL A 159 3.80 -8.83 -2.62
CA VAL A 159 4.43 -9.50 -1.47
C VAL A 159 4.40 -11.00 -1.65
N LYS A 160 3.22 -11.56 -1.93
CA LYS A 160 3.02 -13.00 -2.15
C LYS A 160 3.84 -13.56 -3.31
N ASP A 161 3.96 -12.81 -4.40
CA ASP A 161 4.72 -13.21 -5.58
C ASP A 161 6.24 -13.11 -5.40
N ASN A 162 6.71 -12.41 -4.36
CA ASN A 162 8.12 -12.12 -4.11
C ASN A 162 8.50 -12.40 -2.65
N PRO A 163 8.43 -13.66 -2.19
CA PRO A 163 8.64 -14.00 -0.78
C PRO A 163 10.06 -13.71 -0.26
N ASN A 164 11.04 -13.53 -1.16
CA ASN A 164 12.43 -13.18 -0.79
C ASN A 164 12.65 -11.67 -0.60
N LEU A 165 11.64 -10.84 -0.89
CA LEU A 165 11.70 -9.40 -0.74
C LEU A 165 10.93 -8.97 0.51
N VAL A 166 11.34 -7.84 1.07
CA VAL A 166 10.62 -7.15 2.14
C VAL A 166 10.01 -5.88 1.56
N PHE A 167 8.76 -5.62 1.92
CA PHE A 167 8.00 -4.45 1.52
C PHE A 167 7.61 -3.68 2.77
N ASP A 168 7.97 -2.41 2.85
CA ASP A 168 7.54 -1.50 3.91
C ASP A 168 6.81 -0.34 3.24
N MET A 169 5.50 -0.24 3.48
CA MET A 169 4.68 0.84 2.93
C MET A 169 3.98 1.57 4.04
N TRP A 170 4.17 2.88 4.08
CA TRP A 170 3.30 3.76 4.84
C TRP A 170 2.53 4.70 3.92
N THR A 171 1.31 5.01 4.35
CA THR A 171 0.38 5.83 3.58
C THR A 171 -0.15 6.96 4.43
N ASP A 172 -0.19 8.16 3.88
CA ASP A 172 -0.83 9.34 4.48
C ASP A 172 -2.00 9.80 3.57
N GLU A 173 -3.23 9.74 4.09
CA GLU A 173 -4.40 10.25 3.39
C GLU A 173 -4.62 11.74 3.68
N GLU A 174 -5.17 12.47 2.69
CA GLU A 174 -5.59 13.87 2.88
C GLU A 174 -6.57 14.05 4.07
N SER A 175 -7.33 13.00 4.42
CA SER A 175 -8.22 12.93 5.60
C SER A 175 -7.48 12.88 6.96
N GLY A 176 -6.16 12.70 6.95
CA GLY A 176 -5.32 12.55 8.15
C GLY A 176 -5.19 11.11 8.66
N TYR A 177 -5.73 10.11 7.94
CA TYR A 177 -5.52 8.71 8.28
C TYR A 177 -4.14 8.25 7.80
N LYS A 178 -3.48 7.46 8.64
CA LYS A 178 -2.19 6.85 8.32
C LYS A 178 -2.27 5.34 8.44
N TYR A 179 -1.64 4.66 7.50
CA TYR A 179 -1.58 3.20 7.45
C TYR A 179 -0.14 2.77 7.29
N TYR A 180 0.19 1.63 7.88
CA TYR A 180 1.50 1.02 7.79
C TYR A 180 1.33 -0.46 7.46
N TYR A 181 2.11 -0.92 6.49
CA TYR A 181 2.06 -2.27 5.96
C TYR A 181 3.47 -2.82 5.85
N ILE A 182 3.68 -4.00 6.42
CA ILE A 182 4.93 -4.73 6.30
C ILE A 182 4.63 -6.05 5.61
N GLY A 183 5.30 -6.30 4.49
CA GLY A 183 5.23 -7.55 3.74
C GLY A 183 6.55 -8.28 3.79
N SER A 184 6.55 -9.55 4.23
CA SER A 184 7.75 -10.40 4.21
C SER A 184 7.36 -11.88 4.10
N ASN A 185 8.24 -12.70 3.56
CA ASN A 185 8.01 -14.15 3.41
C ASN A 185 6.72 -14.50 2.65
N GLY A 186 6.24 -13.61 1.79
CA GLY A 186 5.01 -13.80 1.02
C GLY A 186 3.72 -13.47 1.78
N GLU A 187 3.82 -12.91 2.98
CA GLU A 187 2.68 -12.53 3.83
C GLU A 187 2.69 -11.03 4.11
N LEU A 188 1.52 -10.40 4.03
CA LEU A 188 1.33 -8.99 4.39
C LEU A 188 0.74 -8.90 5.80
N SER A 189 1.36 -8.08 6.64
CA SER A 189 0.81 -7.65 7.93
C SER A 189 0.43 -6.17 7.86
N ASP A 190 -0.75 -5.84 8.38
CA ASP A 190 -1.16 -4.48 8.66
C ASP A 190 -0.71 -4.10 10.07
N ASP A 191 0.22 -3.16 10.16
CA ASP A 191 0.55 -2.58 11.44
C ASP A 191 -0.36 -1.36 11.67
N LEU A 192 -1.53 -1.60 12.25
CA LEU A 192 -2.46 -0.54 12.68
C LEU A 192 -1.90 0.28 13.87
N SER A 193 -0.61 0.12 14.20
CA SER A 193 0.04 0.69 15.38
C SER A 193 0.02 2.21 15.44
N TYR A 194 -0.21 2.98 14.37
CA TYR A 194 -0.08 4.45 14.49
C TYR A 194 -1.24 5.12 15.25
N ILE A 195 -2.46 4.59 15.16
CA ILE A 195 -3.58 5.05 16.03
C ILE A 195 -3.31 4.62 17.48
N GLU A 196 -2.61 3.50 17.69
CA GLU A 196 -2.11 3.12 18.99
C GLU A 196 -0.91 3.97 19.44
N ILE A 197 -0.01 4.44 18.58
CA ILE A 197 1.18 5.22 18.95
C ILE A 197 0.79 6.58 19.52
N GLU A 198 -0.19 7.30 18.96
CA GLU A 198 -0.65 8.56 19.60
C GLU A 198 -1.31 8.31 20.95
N LYS A 199 -2.07 7.21 21.07
CA LYS A 199 -2.68 6.79 22.34
C LYS A 199 -1.64 6.31 23.35
N ILE A 200 -0.64 5.56 22.92
CA ILE A 200 0.50 5.05 23.70
C ILE A 200 1.37 6.23 24.13
N THR A 201 1.67 7.18 23.23
CA THR A 201 2.41 8.40 23.56
C THR A 201 1.67 9.20 24.61
N LYS A 202 0.35 9.31 24.50
CA LYS A 202 -0.48 9.93 25.52
C LYS A 202 -0.45 9.16 26.84
N ASP A 203 -0.61 7.83 26.80
CA ASP A 203 -0.61 6.97 27.99
C ASP A 203 0.78 6.98 28.67
N LEU A 204 1.90 7.00 27.91
CA LEU A 204 3.27 7.14 28.41
C LEU A 204 3.51 8.50 29.07
N ASN A 205 3.02 9.58 28.45
CA ASN A 205 3.12 10.93 29.02
C ASN A 205 2.31 11.10 30.32
N GLU A 206 1.35 10.21 30.59
CA GLU A 206 0.59 10.17 31.84
C GLU A 206 1.26 9.30 32.93
N ILE A 207 2.31 8.53 32.60
CA ILE A 207 3.06 7.72 33.58
C ILE A 207 3.96 8.61 34.42
N ASN A 208 3.80 8.53 35.74
CA ASN A 208 4.77 9.08 36.68
C ASN A 208 5.89 8.03 36.93
N PRO A 209 7.14 8.29 36.49
CA PRO A 209 8.21 7.30 36.52
C PRO A 209 8.63 6.92 37.96
N ILE A 210 8.44 7.81 38.94
CA ILE A 210 8.72 7.54 40.35
C ILE A 210 7.70 6.54 40.91
N LEU A 211 6.41 6.79 40.69
CA LEU A 211 5.34 5.89 41.16
C LEU A 211 5.43 4.50 40.49
N PHE A 212 5.85 4.46 39.21
CA PHE A 212 6.09 3.21 38.50
C PHE A 212 7.24 2.42 39.14
N ALA A 213 8.40 3.04 39.38
CA ALA A 213 9.54 2.37 40.01
C ALA A 213 9.23 1.86 41.44
N GLU A 214 8.43 2.62 42.21
CA GLU A 214 7.96 2.22 43.54
C GLU A 214 7.05 0.99 43.50
N GLN A 215 6.12 0.91 42.53
CA GLN A 215 5.22 -0.23 42.35
C GLN A 215 5.97 -1.54 42.12
N TYR A 216 7.11 -1.49 41.43
CA TYR A 216 7.94 -2.66 41.11
C TYR A 216 9.10 -2.89 42.08
N LYS A 217 9.16 -2.14 43.19
CA LYS A 217 10.16 -2.28 44.27
C LYS A 217 11.61 -2.25 43.78
N TYR A 218 11.91 -1.40 42.81
CA TYR A 218 13.30 -1.15 42.44
C TYR A 218 14.04 -0.54 43.65
N ASN A 219 15.30 -0.93 43.85
CA ASN A 219 16.14 -0.31 44.88
C ASN A 219 16.52 1.12 44.44
N ASP A 220 17.00 1.94 45.38
CA ASP A 220 17.23 3.37 45.15
C ASP A 220 18.08 3.66 43.90
N ASP A 221 19.13 2.86 43.66
CA ASP A 221 20.01 3.01 42.50
C ASP A 221 19.32 2.65 41.16
N LYS A 222 18.51 1.58 41.14
CA LYS A 222 17.76 1.15 39.95
C LYS A 222 16.59 2.09 39.65
N THR A 223 15.92 2.59 40.67
CA THR A 223 14.86 3.61 40.54
C THR A 223 15.41 4.87 39.89
N LYS A 224 16.56 5.35 40.37
CA LYS A 224 17.22 6.52 39.79
C LYS A 224 17.62 6.31 38.33
N CYS A 225 18.24 5.17 38.01
CA CYS A 225 18.63 4.84 36.64
C CYS A 225 17.42 4.76 35.69
N PHE A 226 16.32 4.14 36.12
CA PHE A 226 15.07 4.09 35.34
C PHE A 226 14.52 5.49 35.05
N VAL A 227 14.40 6.32 36.10
CA VAL A 227 13.86 7.69 35.99
C VAL A 227 14.74 8.54 35.06
N ASP A 228 16.06 8.47 35.21
CA ASP A 228 17.02 9.27 34.44
C ASP A 228 17.04 8.90 32.94
N ASN A 229 16.57 7.70 32.57
CA ASN A 229 16.57 7.20 31.17
C ASN A 229 15.16 6.96 30.61
N PHE A 230 14.11 7.36 31.33
CA PHE A 230 12.73 6.99 31.00
C PHE A 230 12.30 7.45 29.59
N ASP A 231 12.68 8.67 29.19
CA ASP A 231 12.35 9.21 27.88
C ASP A 231 13.05 8.45 26.74
N ASP A 232 14.32 8.09 26.93
CA ASP A 232 15.09 7.31 25.95
C ASP A 232 14.57 5.88 25.79
N ILE A 233 14.11 5.27 26.90
CA ILE A 233 13.45 3.96 26.92
C ILE A 233 12.13 4.04 26.14
N CYS A 234 11.30 5.05 26.41
CA CYS A 234 10.04 5.27 25.70
C CYS A 234 10.27 5.46 24.20
N ASN A 235 11.24 6.29 23.82
CA ASN A 235 11.60 6.53 22.42
C ASN A 235 12.09 5.25 21.73
N SER A 236 12.87 4.42 22.42
CA SER A 236 13.34 3.15 21.90
C SER A 236 12.18 2.16 21.68
N LEU A 237 11.26 2.05 22.64
CA LEU A 237 10.08 1.18 22.51
C LEU A 237 9.19 1.58 21.32
N ILE A 238 9.02 2.89 21.10
CA ILE A 238 8.30 3.44 19.93
C ILE A 238 9.06 3.14 18.65
N THR A 239 10.38 3.36 18.62
CA THR A 239 11.21 3.22 17.41
C THR A 239 11.33 1.77 16.96
N TYR A 240 11.42 0.81 17.89
CA TYR A 240 11.64 -0.60 17.56
C TYR A 240 10.34 -1.41 17.40
N GLY A 241 9.17 -0.78 17.50
CA GLY A 241 7.88 -1.47 17.31
C GLY A 241 7.72 -2.70 18.22
N MET A 242 8.34 -2.71 19.41
CA MET A 242 8.38 -3.89 20.30
C MET A 242 7.05 -4.16 21.01
N TRP A 243 5.94 -3.67 20.46
CA TRP A 243 4.63 -3.71 21.07
C TRP A 243 3.66 -4.51 20.19
N SER A 244 3.22 -5.65 20.70
CA SER A 244 2.15 -6.44 20.11
C SER A 244 0.89 -6.30 20.95
N LYS A 245 -0.30 -6.48 20.35
CA LYS A 245 -1.63 -6.45 21.01
C LYS A 245 -1.74 -7.29 22.31
N SER A 246 -0.78 -8.17 22.58
CA SER A 246 -0.72 -9.05 23.76
C SER A 246 0.08 -8.54 24.95
N CYS A 247 0.79 -7.41 24.85
CA CYS A 247 1.64 -6.89 25.94
C CYS A 247 1.13 -5.52 26.40
N ASN A 248 0.84 -5.35 27.70
CA ASN A 248 0.47 -4.03 28.21
C ASN A 248 1.71 -3.14 28.45
N ILE A 249 1.50 -1.83 28.66
CA ILE A 249 2.61 -0.86 28.55
C ILE A 249 3.60 -0.99 29.69
N TYR A 250 3.05 -1.37 30.84
CA TYR A 250 3.79 -1.63 32.05
C TYR A 250 4.61 -2.93 31.95
N GLU A 251 4.10 -3.95 31.25
CA GLU A 251 4.84 -5.19 30.96
C GLU A 251 5.99 -4.97 29.98
N ALA A 252 5.77 -4.18 28.92
CA ALA A 252 6.81 -3.85 27.94
C ALA A 252 7.94 -2.99 28.55
N LEU A 253 7.60 -1.98 29.35
CA LEU A 253 8.58 -1.17 30.08
C LEU A 253 9.41 -2.02 31.05
N ASN A 254 8.77 -2.94 31.78
CA ASN A 254 9.46 -3.82 32.71
C ASN A 254 10.39 -4.80 31.99
N LEU A 255 9.95 -5.40 30.87
CA LEU A 255 10.78 -6.30 30.06
C LEU A 255 11.99 -5.59 29.44
N PHE A 256 11.80 -4.41 28.85
CA PHE A 256 12.90 -3.64 28.25
C PHE A 256 13.94 -3.20 29.28
N PHE A 257 13.50 -2.78 30.46
CA PHE A 257 14.40 -2.38 31.53
C PHE A 257 15.15 -3.58 32.16
N LEU A 258 14.46 -4.72 32.30
CA LEU A 258 15.07 -5.97 32.79
C LEU A 258 16.12 -6.52 31.82
N ASP A 259 15.88 -6.47 30.50
CA ASP A 259 16.73 -7.13 29.51
C ASP A 259 17.92 -6.28 29.07
N THR A 260 17.73 -4.96 28.93
CA THR A 260 18.73 -4.07 28.32
C THR A 260 19.58 -3.33 29.35
N TYR A 261 18.97 -2.86 30.45
CA TYR A 261 19.62 -1.92 31.37
C TYR A 261 20.13 -2.57 32.67
N LEU A 262 19.48 -3.64 33.15
CA LEU A 262 20.01 -4.38 34.31
C LEU A 262 21.20 -5.27 33.95
N ASN A 263 21.20 -5.85 32.74
CA ASN A 263 22.29 -6.70 32.26
C ASN A 263 23.57 -5.92 31.89
N THR A 264 23.51 -4.58 31.86
CA THR A 264 24.66 -3.70 31.61
C THR A 264 25.23 -3.06 32.87
N LEU A 265 24.64 -3.32 34.04
CA LEU A 265 25.06 -2.81 35.36
C LEU A 265 25.79 -3.86 36.23
N GLU A 266 26.09 -5.05 35.69
CA GLU A 266 27.07 -6.02 36.25
C GLU A 266 28.45 -5.86 35.62
#